data_AF-Q6BXD9-F1
#
_entry.id   AF-Q6BXD9-F1
#
_cell.length_a   1.000
_cell.length_b   1.000
_cell.length_c   1.000
_cell.angle_alpha   90.00
_cell.angle_beta   90.00
_cell.angle_gamma   90.00
#
_symmetry.space_group_name_H-M   'P 1'
#
loop_
_entity.id
_entity.type
_entity.pdbx_description
1 polymer ?
#
loop_
_entity_poly.entity_id
_entity_poly.type
_entity_poly.pdbx_seq_one_letter_code
_entity_poly.pdbx_strand_id
1 'polypeptide(L)'
;MDDYYESLCKYDDESVKKYMIEDFDFTTWYVYNKESSLCKFAVSIFIFNNLINEKLILKHEPFDIWTFPASVWTYDDLISRFDFLKYSVGKAVIMLKYDVIYFHNDFLPEWELFSTAAKYSNKEVYKDQLWTAKKYGCFFKILDMDNEKVLGDYEKVEIKELPFEDCEVDY
;
A
#
# COMPACT_ATOMS: atom_id res chain seq x y z
N MET A 1 -25.87 -4.21 -11.82
CA MET A 1 -24.89 -3.34 -11.13
C MET A 1 -23.48 -3.63 -11.61
N ASP A 2 -23.12 -4.90 -11.84
CA ASP A 2 -21.79 -5.31 -12.34
C ASP A 2 -21.42 -4.78 -13.74
N ASP A 3 -22.36 -4.72 -14.70
CA ASP A 3 -22.06 -4.27 -16.08
C ASP A 3 -21.71 -2.77 -16.20
N TYR A 4 -22.15 -1.95 -15.24
CA TYR A 4 -21.88 -0.52 -15.21
C TYR A 4 -20.42 -0.23 -14.86
N TYR A 5 -19.88 -0.96 -13.89
CA TYR A 5 -18.50 -0.77 -13.42
C TYR A 5 -17.48 -1.50 -14.30
N GLU A 6 -17.86 -2.61 -14.95
CA GLU A 6 -17.02 -3.18 -16.00
C GLU A 6 -16.84 -2.25 -17.19
N SER A 7 -17.83 -1.40 -17.50
CA SER A 7 -17.70 -0.37 -18.53
C SER A 7 -16.69 0.71 -18.11
N LEU A 8 -16.60 1.06 -16.83
CA LEU A 8 -15.62 2.02 -16.30
C LEU A 8 -14.17 1.53 -16.40
N CYS A 9 -13.93 0.23 -16.56
CA CYS A 9 -12.57 -0.31 -16.71
C CYS A 9 -12.27 -0.80 -18.13
N LYS A 10 -13.27 -0.81 -19.02
CA LYS A 10 -13.13 -1.12 -20.45
C LYS A 10 -12.98 0.15 -21.30
N TYR A 11 -13.18 1.32 -20.71
CA TYR A 11 -13.20 2.60 -21.39
C TYR A 11 -12.00 3.45 -20.96
N ASP A 12 -11.10 3.64 -21.90
CA ASP A 12 -10.22 4.81 -22.00
C ASP A 12 -11.02 6.10 -22.38
N ASP A 13 -12.35 6.08 -22.20
CA ASP A 13 -13.30 6.97 -22.87
C ASP A 13 -14.34 7.52 -21.87
N GLU A 14 -14.38 8.85 -21.79
CA GLU A 14 -15.35 9.82 -21.25
C GLU A 14 -16.30 9.51 -20.06
N SER A 15 -16.81 8.31 -19.85
CA SER A 15 -17.77 7.98 -18.77
C SER A 15 -17.09 7.81 -17.41
N VAL A 16 -15.87 7.25 -17.40
CA VAL A 16 -14.95 7.25 -16.24
C VAL A 16 -14.60 8.66 -15.85
N LYS A 17 -14.24 9.49 -16.85
CA LYS A 17 -13.99 10.91 -16.66
C LYS A 17 -15.22 11.58 -16.03
N LYS A 18 -16.45 11.31 -16.49
CA LYS A 18 -17.65 11.94 -15.95
C LYS A 18 -17.87 11.67 -14.45
N TYR A 19 -17.69 10.44 -13.96
CA TYR A 19 -17.76 10.13 -12.52
C TYR A 19 -16.50 10.56 -11.76
N MET A 20 -15.35 10.54 -12.43
CA MET A 20 -14.10 11.08 -11.91
C MET A 20 -13.99 12.61 -12.04
N ILE A 21 -15.02 13.33 -12.50
CA ILE A 21 -15.01 14.81 -12.65
C ILE A 21 -15.99 15.46 -11.67
N GLU A 22 -17.05 14.76 -11.26
CA GLU A 22 -18.03 15.33 -10.32
C GLU A 22 -17.56 15.27 -8.85
N ASP A 23 -16.79 14.26 -8.45
CA ASP A 23 -16.29 14.10 -7.06
C ASP A 23 -14.77 13.89 -6.94
N PHE A 24 -14.05 13.82 -8.06
CA PHE A 24 -12.64 13.46 -8.08
C PHE A 24 -11.79 14.54 -8.75
N ASP A 25 -10.79 15.01 -8.04
CA ASP A 25 -9.87 16.01 -8.58
C ASP A 25 -8.83 15.32 -9.48
N PHE A 26 -9.04 15.37 -10.80
CA PHE A 26 -8.07 14.90 -11.80
C PHE A 26 -6.69 15.56 -11.64
N THR A 27 -6.66 16.76 -11.05
CA THR A 27 -5.42 17.45 -10.69
C THR A 27 -4.67 16.67 -9.61
N THR A 28 -5.37 16.09 -8.63
CA THR A 28 -4.78 15.21 -7.61
C THR A 28 -4.17 13.96 -8.23
N TRP A 29 -4.84 13.28 -9.17
CA TRP A 29 -4.20 12.14 -9.88
C TRP A 29 -2.94 12.57 -10.66
N TYR A 30 -3.04 13.63 -11.47
CA TYR A 30 -1.95 14.13 -12.30
C TYR A 30 -0.75 14.67 -11.49
N VAL A 31 -1.00 15.23 -10.30
CA VAL A 31 0.03 15.75 -9.39
C VAL A 31 0.72 14.62 -8.63
N TYR A 32 0.00 13.58 -8.24
CA TYR A 32 0.55 12.52 -7.41
C TYR A 32 1.08 11.32 -8.18
N ASN A 33 0.72 11.12 -9.46
CA ASN A 33 0.99 9.84 -10.10
C ASN A 33 1.03 9.90 -11.64
N LYS A 34 2.21 10.14 -12.21
CA LYS A 34 2.40 10.14 -13.67
C LYS A 34 2.52 8.74 -14.28
N GLU A 35 2.74 7.71 -13.46
CA GLU A 35 3.12 6.37 -13.91
C GLU A 35 2.19 5.24 -13.41
N SER A 36 1.24 5.54 -12.52
CA SER A 36 0.32 4.55 -11.98
C SER A 36 -0.84 4.20 -12.89
N SER A 37 -1.32 2.95 -12.79
CA SER A 37 -2.56 2.55 -13.46
C SER A 37 -3.75 3.35 -12.93
N LEU A 38 -4.40 4.13 -13.79
CA LEU A 38 -5.62 4.88 -13.44
C LEU A 38 -6.70 3.98 -12.81
N CYS A 39 -6.81 2.72 -13.27
CA CYS A 39 -7.75 1.76 -12.71
C CYS A 39 -7.38 1.33 -11.29
N LYS A 40 -6.09 1.07 -11.01
CA LYS A 40 -5.61 0.78 -9.64
C LYS A 40 -5.93 1.93 -8.70
N PHE A 41 -5.63 3.13 -9.16
CA PHE A 41 -5.87 4.36 -8.43
C PHE A 41 -7.36 4.57 -8.13
N ALA A 42 -8.23 4.33 -9.13
CA ALA A 42 -9.68 4.37 -8.98
C ALA A 42 -10.17 3.42 -7.87
N VAL A 43 -9.64 2.19 -7.84
CA VAL A 43 -10.00 1.21 -6.81
C VAL A 43 -9.54 1.67 -5.41
N SER A 44 -8.36 2.27 -5.27
CA SER A 44 -7.91 2.85 -3.98
C SER A 44 -8.86 3.92 -3.45
N ILE A 45 -9.45 4.74 -4.33
CA ILE A 45 -10.45 5.76 -3.93
C ILE A 45 -11.75 5.11 -3.48
N PHE A 46 -12.20 4.05 -4.14
CA PHE A 46 -13.37 3.31 -3.70
C PHE A 46 -13.16 2.70 -2.32
N ILE A 47 -11.98 2.11 -2.08
CA ILE A 47 -11.58 1.61 -0.77
C ILE A 47 -11.66 2.71 0.30
N PHE A 48 -11.12 3.90 0.02
CA PHE A 48 -11.18 5.06 0.91
C PHE A 48 -12.62 5.43 1.29
N ASN A 49 -13.54 5.38 0.33
CA ASN A 49 -14.97 5.63 0.56
C ASN A 49 -15.72 4.41 1.15
N ASN A 50 -14.99 3.39 1.61
CA ASN A 50 -15.52 2.14 2.17
C ASN A 50 -16.41 1.36 1.17
N LEU A 51 -16.15 1.53 -0.12
CA LEU A 51 -16.82 0.83 -1.22
C LEU A 51 -15.96 -0.36 -1.68
N ILE A 52 -15.91 -1.42 -0.87
CA ILE A 52 -15.11 -2.62 -1.18
C ILE A 52 -15.80 -3.46 -2.26
N ASN A 53 -15.33 -3.31 -3.50
CA ASN A 53 -15.76 -4.12 -4.64
C ASN A 53 -14.71 -5.18 -4.98
N GLU A 54 -14.99 -6.41 -4.59
CA GLU A 54 -14.09 -7.56 -4.76
C GLU A 54 -13.72 -7.84 -6.22
N LYS A 55 -14.67 -7.72 -7.14
CA LYS A 55 -14.39 -7.94 -8.57
C LYS A 55 -13.40 -6.93 -9.12
N LEU A 56 -13.55 -5.66 -8.73
CA LEU A 56 -12.63 -4.60 -9.16
C LEU A 56 -11.25 -4.76 -8.51
N ILE A 57 -11.21 -5.12 -7.23
CA ILE A 57 -9.97 -5.39 -6.50
C ILE A 57 -9.20 -6.55 -7.13
N LEU A 58 -9.84 -7.67 -7.45
CA LEU A 58 -9.20 -8.81 -8.10
C LEU A 58 -8.77 -8.53 -9.55
N LYS A 59 -9.49 -7.65 -10.25
CA LYS A 59 -9.19 -7.33 -11.65
C LYS A 59 -8.08 -6.31 -11.80
N HIS A 60 -8.04 -5.32 -10.91
CA HIS A 60 -7.13 -4.18 -11.02
C HIS A 60 -6.05 -4.13 -9.94
N GLU A 61 -6.14 -4.91 -8.87
CA GLU A 61 -5.16 -5.05 -7.78
C GLU A 61 -4.56 -3.70 -7.34
N PRO A 62 -5.28 -2.93 -6.50
CA PRO A 62 -4.82 -1.60 -6.08
C PRO A 62 -3.48 -1.69 -5.34
N PHE A 63 -2.56 -0.81 -5.70
CA PHE A 63 -1.22 -0.78 -5.11
C PHE A 63 -1.08 0.37 -4.11
N ASP A 64 -1.31 1.61 -4.56
CA ASP A 64 -1.15 2.84 -3.76
C ASP A 64 -2.29 3.14 -2.78
N ILE A 65 -2.67 2.17 -1.95
CA ILE A 65 -3.80 2.34 -1.03
C ILE A 65 -3.52 3.31 0.13
N TRP A 66 -2.26 3.70 0.33
CA TRP A 66 -1.86 4.71 1.31
C TRP A 66 -2.16 6.16 0.89
N THR A 67 -2.40 6.39 -0.42
CA THR A 67 -2.68 7.73 -0.94
C THR A 67 -4.02 8.27 -0.43
N PHE A 68 -4.97 7.38 -0.09
CA PHE A 68 -6.29 7.72 0.41
C PHE A 68 -6.59 7.00 1.72
N PRO A 69 -6.36 7.63 2.87
CA PRO A 69 -6.38 6.95 4.16
C PRO A 69 -7.80 6.49 4.56
N ALA A 70 -8.03 5.17 4.55
CA ALA A 70 -9.28 4.57 5.01
C ALA A 70 -9.32 4.36 6.53
N SER A 71 -10.47 3.89 7.03
CA SER A 71 -10.61 3.55 8.46
C SER A 71 -9.74 2.34 8.85
N VAL A 72 -9.40 2.23 10.13
CA VAL A 72 -8.61 1.10 10.66
C VAL A 72 -9.27 -0.26 10.34
N TRP A 73 -10.60 -0.33 10.39
CA TRP A 73 -11.38 -1.54 10.11
C TRP A 73 -11.35 -1.92 8.64
N THR A 74 -11.29 -0.92 7.75
CA THR A 74 -11.20 -1.15 6.30
C THR A 74 -9.88 -1.86 5.95
N TYR A 75 -8.78 -1.48 6.60
CA TYR A 75 -7.49 -2.14 6.38
C TYR A 75 -7.45 -3.58 6.91
N ASP A 76 -8.05 -3.83 8.08
CA ASP A 76 -8.16 -5.19 8.62
C ASP A 76 -9.03 -6.09 7.70
N ASP A 77 -10.18 -5.58 7.23
CA ASP A 77 -11.04 -6.28 6.26
C ASP A 77 -10.28 -6.60 4.97
N LEU A 78 -9.52 -5.64 4.43
CA LEU A 78 -8.73 -5.84 3.22
C LEU A 78 -7.69 -6.93 3.36
N ILE A 79 -6.91 -6.95 4.46
CA ILE A 79 -5.91 -8.01 4.67
C ILE A 79 -6.61 -9.36 4.77
N SER A 80 -7.71 -9.44 5.52
CA SER A 80 -8.43 -10.71 5.74
C SER A 80 -9.05 -11.31 4.47
N ARG A 81 -9.35 -10.49 3.47
CA ARG A 81 -10.02 -10.89 2.22
C ARG A 81 -9.06 -11.01 1.05
N PHE A 82 -7.97 -10.25 1.06
CA PHE A 82 -7.07 -10.08 -0.07
C PHE A 82 -5.63 -10.15 0.41
N ASP A 83 -5.12 -11.37 0.63
CA ASP A 83 -3.74 -11.60 1.09
C ASP A 83 -2.69 -10.90 0.22
N PHE A 84 -2.93 -10.79 -1.08
CA PHE A 84 -2.03 -10.10 -2.01
C PHE A 84 -1.92 -8.58 -1.74
N LEU A 85 -2.86 -7.98 -1.01
CA LEU A 85 -2.80 -6.57 -0.59
C LEU A 85 -2.06 -6.38 0.73
N LYS A 86 -1.71 -7.47 1.44
CA LYS A 86 -1.17 -7.41 2.81
C LYS A 86 -0.08 -6.36 2.96
N TYR A 87 0.95 -6.38 2.11
CA TYR A 87 2.09 -5.46 2.24
C TYR A 87 1.78 -4.02 1.79
N SER A 88 0.94 -3.83 0.79
CA SER A 88 0.44 -2.49 0.43
C SER A 88 -0.36 -1.88 1.58
N VAL A 89 -1.15 -2.72 2.29
CA VAL A 89 -1.87 -2.30 3.51
C VAL A 89 -0.88 -2.01 4.63
N GLY A 90 0.12 -2.87 4.81
CA GLY A 90 1.24 -2.69 5.73
C GLY A 90 1.85 -1.29 5.61
N LYS A 91 2.15 -0.85 4.38
CA LYS A 91 2.71 0.48 4.12
C LYS A 91 1.76 1.59 4.57
N ALA A 92 0.48 1.48 4.23
CA ALA A 92 -0.55 2.45 4.62
C ALA A 92 -0.72 2.54 6.14
N VAL A 93 -0.80 1.40 6.84
CA VAL A 93 -0.99 1.39 8.30
C VAL A 93 0.22 1.96 9.04
N ILE A 94 1.44 1.77 8.51
CA ILE A 94 2.66 2.40 9.06
C ILE A 94 2.61 3.91 8.91
N MET A 95 2.25 4.41 7.72
CA MET A 95 2.12 5.85 7.45
C MET A 95 1.08 6.51 8.35
N LEU A 96 -0.02 5.81 8.63
CA LEU A 96 -1.13 6.28 9.46
C LEU A 96 -0.95 5.98 10.95
N LYS A 97 0.13 5.30 11.35
CA LYS A 97 0.41 4.86 12.73
C LYS A 97 -0.70 3.99 13.33
N TYR A 98 -1.30 3.13 12.51
CA TYR A 98 -2.24 2.10 12.95
C TYR A 98 -1.49 0.85 13.39
N ASP A 99 -0.62 1.03 14.39
CA ASP A 99 0.33 0.01 14.84
C ASP A 99 -0.36 -1.28 15.31
N VAL A 100 -1.60 -1.17 15.83
CA VAL A 100 -2.41 -2.33 16.20
C VAL A 100 -2.64 -3.29 15.04
N ILE A 101 -2.89 -2.78 13.83
CA ILE A 101 -3.08 -3.60 12.63
C ILE A 101 -1.74 -4.16 12.17
N TYR A 102 -0.68 -3.36 12.25
CA TYR A 102 0.67 -3.81 11.92
C TYR A 102 1.06 -5.03 12.77
N PHE A 103 1.00 -4.92 14.10
CA PHE A 103 1.44 -5.99 15.01
C PHE A 103 0.50 -7.19 15.04
N HIS A 104 -0.76 -7.04 14.65
CA HIS A 104 -1.69 -8.17 14.53
C HIS A 104 -1.40 -9.05 13.31
N ASN A 105 -0.87 -8.49 12.23
CA ASN A 105 -0.79 -9.17 10.94
C ASN A 105 0.58 -9.82 10.63
N ASP A 106 1.51 -9.86 11.59
CA ASP A 106 2.82 -10.55 11.51
C ASP A 106 3.52 -10.33 10.15
N PHE A 107 3.97 -9.10 9.92
CA PHE A 107 4.70 -8.73 8.70
C PHE A 107 6.13 -9.28 8.73
N LEU A 108 6.59 -9.83 7.60
CA LEU A 108 8.01 -10.15 7.44
C LEU A 108 8.85 -8.85 7.47
N PRO A 109 10.17 -8.95 7.76
CA PRO A 109 11.05 -7.80 7.70
C PRO A 109 11.18 -7.34 6.24
N GLU A 110 10.39 -6.37 5.84
CA GLU A 110 10.21 -5.94 4.46
C GLU A 110 10.82 -4.55 4.27
N TRP A 111 11.59 -4.40 3.19
CA TRP A 111 12.42 -3.22 2.96
C TRP A 111 11.61 -1.92 2.86
N GLU A 112 10.50 -1.95 2.13
CA GLU A 112 9.62 -0.79 1.97
C GLU A 112 8.88 -0.45 3.26
N LEU A 113 8.44 -1.42 4.06
CA LEU A 113 7.82 -1.20 5.36
C LEU A 113 8.83 -0.58 6.35
N PHE A 114 10.05 -1.11 6.39
CA PHE A 114 11.15 -0.54 7.17
C PHE A 114 11.45 0.92 6.77
N SER A 115 11.65 1.15 5.47
CA SER A 115 11.94 2.48 4.93
C SER A 115 10.80 3.47 5.18
N THR A 116 9.55 3.00 5.08
CA THR A 116 8.35 3.78 5.37
C THR A 116 8.28 4.13 6.87
N ALA A 117 8.55 3.19 7.76
CA ALA A 117 8.55 3.44 9.20
C ALA A 117 9.60 4.50 9.59
N ALA A 118 10.79 4.43 8.99
CA ALA A 118 11.83 5.46 9.16
C ALA A 118 11.35 6.83 8.66
N LYS A 119 10.84 6.91 7.43
CA LYS A 119 10.38 8.16 6.80
C LYS A 119 9.24 8.84 7.57
N TYR A 120 8.35 8.06 8.18
CA TYR A 120 7.18 8.57 8.90
C TYR A 120 7.37 8.61 10.43
N SER A 121 8.61 8.45 10.89
CA SER A 121 8.97 8.49 12.32
C SER A 121 8.11 7.55 13.18
N ASN A 122 7.82 6.35 12.66
CA ASN A 122 7.15 5.28 13.39
C ASN A 122 8.20 4.40 14.07
N LYS A 123 8.61 4.82 15.27
CA LYS A 123 9.73 4.22 16.02
C LYS A 123 9.50 2.75 16.40
N GLU A 124 8.28 2.38 16.76
CA GLU A 124 7.95 1.03 17.20
C GLU A 124 8.05 0.04 16.03
N VAL A 125 7.43 0.36 14.89
CA VAL A 125 7.52 -0.48 13.70
C VAL A 125 8.95 -0.51 13.12
N TYR A 126 9.65 0.62 13.12
CA TYR A 126 11.05 0.66 12.68
C TYR A 126 11.94 -0.31 13.47
N LYS A 127 11.83 -0.30 14.81
CA LYS A 127 12.60 -1.18 15.68
C LYS A 127 12.23 -2.65 15.46
N ASP A 128 10.94 -2.94 15.34
CA ASP A 128 10.44 -4.29 15.09
C ASP A 128 10.96 -4.86 13.75
N GLN A 129 10.82 -4.09 12.66
CA GLN A 129 11.33 -4.45 11.34
C GLN A 129 12.84 -4.70 11.36
N LEU A 130 13.62 -3.80 11.98
CA LEU A 130 15.08 -3.95 12.08
C LEU A 130 15.49 -5.17 12.93
N TRP A 131 14.84 -5.36 14.08
CA TRP A 131 15.12 -6.50 14.96
C TRP A 131 14.81 -7.82 14.26
N THR A 132 13.65 -7.88 13.60
CA THR A 132 13.22 -9.05 12.85
C THR A 132 14.16 -9.30 11.67
N ALA A 133 14.54 -8.27 10.91
CA ALA A 133 15.52 -8.40 9.83
C ALA A 133 16.84 -9.01 10.32
N LYS A 134 17.38 -8.53 11.45
CA LYS A 134 18.59 -9.10 12.08
C LYS A 134 18.46 -10.57 12.42
N LYS A 135 17.28 -11.02 12.86
CA LYS A 135 17.00 -12.44 13.12
C LYS A 135 16.98 -13.27 11.83
N TYR A 136 16.47 -12.73 10.73
CA TYR A 136 16.46 -13.39 9.42
C TYR A 136 17.78 -13.25 8.65
N GLY A 137 18.63 -12.29 9.01
CA GLY A 137 19.87 -11.94 8.33
C GLY A 137 19.67 -11.07 7.07
N CYS A 138 18.45 -10.62 6.79
CA CYS A 138 18.11 -9.81 5.61
C CYS A 138 16.77 -9.07 5.80
N PHE A 139 16.54 -8.05 4.98
CA PHE A 139 15.19 -7.63 4.63
C PHE A 139 14.72 -8.38 3.38
N PHE A 140 13.42 -8.48 3.21
CA PHE A 140 12.78 -8.98 2.01
C PHE A 140 12.29 -7.81 1.17
N LYS A 141 12.46 -7.89 -0.14
CA LYS A 141 11.84 -6.97 -1.09
C LYS A 141 10.55 -7.63 -1.59
N ILE A 142 9.42 -7.21 -1.03
CA ILE A 142 8.10 -7.77 -1.35
C ILE A 142 7.29 -6.76 -2.16
N LEU A 143 7.41 -5.47 -1.84
CA LEU A 143 6.82 -4.41 -2.63
C LEU A 143 7.77 -3.99 -3.76
N ASP A 144 7.33 -4.18 -5.00
CA ASP A 144 7.97 -3.63 -6.18
C ASP A 144 7.30 -2.29 -6.51
N MET A 145 7.87 -1.22 -5.94
CA MET A 145 7.36 0.14 -6.08
C MET A 145 7.41 0.64 -7.53
N ASP A 146 8.38 0.18 -8.31
CA ASP A 146 8.58 0.63 -9.69
C ASP A 146 7.55 -0.01 -10.65
N ASN A 147 7.10 -1.22 -10.34
CA ASN A 147 6.14 -1.96 -11.18
C ASN A 147 4.73 -2.07 -10.58
N GLU A 148 4.49 -1.45 -9.42
CA GLU A 148 3.24 -1.49 -8.67
C GLU A 148 2.75 -2.92 -8.38
N LYS A 149 3.63 -3.78 -7.88
CA LYS A 149 3.33 -5.19 -7.66
C LYS A 149 3.79 -5.67 -6.29
N VAL A 150 3.04 -6.65 -5.78
CA VAL A 150 3.46 -7.47 -4.64
C VAL A 150 4.11 -8.74 -5.19
N LEU A 151 5.38 -8.95 -4.86
CA LEU A 151 6.17 -10.08 -5.36
C LEU A 151 5.83 -11.36 -4.56
N GLY A 152 5.55 -12.45 -5.29
CA GLY A 152 5.33 -13.77 -4.69
C GLY A 152 6.62 -14.46 -4.27
N ASP A 153 7.67 -14.32 -5.08
CA ASP A 153 9.03 -14.75 -4.78
C ASP A 153 9.86 -13.51 -4.45
N TYR A 154 10.12 -13.28 -3.17
CA TYR A 154 10.77 -12.05 -2.72
C TYR A 154 12.30 -12.14 -2.71
N GLU A 155 12.94 -11.06 -3.14
CA GLU A 155 14.39 -10.91 -3.12
C GLU A 155 14.87 -10.59 -1.69
N LYS A 156 16.13 -10.90 -1.40
CA LYS A 156 16.75 -10.57 -0.11
C LYS A 156 17.65 -9.36 -0.27
N VAL A 157 17.48 -8.39 0.63
CA VAL A 157 18.35 -7.22 0.78
C VAL A 157 19.24 -7.43 2.00
N GLU A 158 20.55 -7.38 1.81
CA GLU A 158 21.51 -7.57 2.90
C GLU A 158 21.49 -6.39 3.89
N ILE A 159 21.59 -6.68 5.19
CA ILE A 159 21.56 -5.67 6.26
C ILE A 159 22.77 -4.72 6.19
N LYS A 160 23.87 -5.14 5.54
CA LYS A 160 25.10 -4.33 5.44
C LYS A 160 24.93 -3.04 4.63
N GLU A 161 23.84 -2.91 3.91
CA GLU A 161 23.53 -1.73 3.08
C GLU A 161 22.66 -0.69 3.79
N LEU A 162 22.41 -0.84 5.10
CA LEU A 162 21.57 0.09 5.84
C LEU A 162 22.23 1.47 5.98
N PRO A 163 21.66 2.55 5.42
CA PRO A 163 22.25 3.89 5.52
C PRO A 163 21.94 4.58 6.86
N PHE A 164 21.39 3.87 7.85
CA PHE A 164 20.78 4.43 9.06
C PHE A 164 21.33 3.84 10.38
N GLU A 165 22.57 3.31 10.39
CA GLU A 165 23.18 2.80 11.64
C GLU A 165 23.20 3.85 12.77
N ASP A 166 23.13 5.15 12.43
CA ASP A 166 23.21 6.28 13.37
C ASP A 166 21.91 7.11 13.47
N CYS A 167 20.73 6.50 13.33
CA CYS A 167 19.54 7.13 13.92
C CYS A 167 19.65 7.03 15.45
N GLU A 168 20.52 7.84 16.07
CA GLU A 168 20.42 8.20 17.48
C GLU A 168 19.06 8.83 17.67
N VAL A 169 18.10 7.99 18.05
CA VAL A 169 16.79 8.44 18.46
C VAL A 169 16.99 8.99 19.85
N ASP A 170 17.21 10.31 19.94
CA ASP A 170 17.35 11.03 21.21
C ASP A 170 16.34 10.52 22.25
N TYR A 171 16.89 10.10 23.39
CA TYR A 171 16.21 9.49 24.54
C TYR A 171 15.40 10.49 25.35
#